data_AF-A0A943GCZ9-F1
#
_entry.id   AF-A0A943GCZ9-F1
#
_cell.length_a   1.000
_cell.length_b   1.000
_cell.length_c   1.000
_cell.angle_alpha   90.00
_cell.angle_beta   90.00
_cell.angle_gamma   90.00
#
_symmetry.space_group_name_H-M   'P 1'
#
loop_
_entity.id
_entity.type
_entity.pdbx_description
1 polymer ?
#
loop_
_entity_poly.entity_id
_entity_poly.type
_entity_poly.pdbx_seq_one_letter_code
_entity_poly.pdbx_strand_id
1 'polypeptide(L)' 'MRIHIEGNVSSYYVQTLCLVFYPGAKFTQQEQQDNAPGATVVVEELTWGARAAVTLEDGKRKVTEVVEQNNVEGY' A
#
# COMPACT_ATOMS: atom_id res chain seq x y z
N MET A 1 0.56 13.22 -1.87
CA MET A 1 1.13 11.87 -1.75
C MET A 1 0.40 10.98 -2.73
N ARG A 2 1.14 10.30 -3.61
CA ARG A 2 0.55 9.35 -4.55
C ARG A 2 0.22 8.05 -3.81
N ILE A 3 -0.99 7.52 -3.95
CA ILE A 3 -1.34 6.21 -3.42
C ILE A 3 -1.95 5.39 -4.55
N HIS A 4 -1.27 4.31 -4.92
CA HIS A 4 -1.74 3.32 -5.89
C HIS A 4 -2.06 2.02 -5.15
N ILE A 5 -3.22 1.42 -5.45
CA ILE A 5 -3.72 0.26 -4.71
C ILE A 5 -4.22 -0.76 -5.72
N GLU A 6 -3.67 -1.96 -5.64
CA GLU A 6 -4.03 -3.11 -6.46
C GLU A 6 -4.48 -4.24 -5.55
N GLY A 7 -5.59 -4.89 -5.91
CA GLY A 7 -6.17 -5.99 -5.15
C GLY A 7 -7.44 -5.63 -4.39
N ASN A 8 -7.96 -6.61 -3.64
CA ASN A 8 -9.23 -6.49 -2.92
C ASN A 8 -9.04 -5.79 -1.56
N VAL A 9 -8.64 -4.52 -1.59
CA VAL A 9 -8.54 -3.68 -0.39
C VAL A 9 -9.09 -2.29 -0.67
N SER A 10 -9.88 -1.76 0.27
CA SER A 10 -10.50 -0.45 0.11
C SER A 10 -9.45 0.66 0.10
N SER A 11 -9.48 1.49 -0.95
CA SER A 11 -8.58 2.63 -1.07
C SER A 11 -8.78 3.66 0.03
N TYR A 12 -10.02 3.88 0.43
CA TYR A 12 -10.37 4.74 1.55
C TYR A 12 -9.76 4.22 2.86
N TYR A 13 -9.83 2.91 3.10
CA TYR A 13 -9.27 2.30 4.30
C TYR A 13 -7.76 2.52 4.41
N VAL A 14 -7.02 2.25 3.32
CA VAL A 14 -5.56 2.46 3.25
C VAL A 14 -5.21 3.94 3.46
N GLN A 15 -5.93 4.85 2.81
CA GLN A 15 -5.72 6.29 3.00
C GLN A 15 -5.96 6.74 4.45
N THR A 16 -7.02 6.24 5.09
CA THR A 16 -7.30 6.53 6.50
C THR A 16 -6.17 6.04 7.41
N LEU A 17 -5.64 4.84 7.18
CA LEU A 17 -4.48 4.34 7.94
C LEU A 17 -3.24 5.22 7.72
N CYS A 18 -2.99 5.69 6.50
CA CYS A 18 -1.87 6.59 6.22
C CYS A 18 -1.99 7.92 6.98
N LEU A 19 -3.20 8.44 7.24
CA LEU A 19 -3.39 9.68 8.01
C LEU A 19 -2.94 9.56 9.47
N VAL A 20 -2.87 8.35 10.03
CA VAL A 20 -2.34 8.11 11.38
C VAL A 20 -0.86 8.52 11.46
N PHE A 21 -0.09 8.25 10.41
CA PHE A 21 1.34 8.53 10.34
C PHE A 21 1.66 9.85 9.63
N TYR A 22 0.78 10.29 8.73
CA TYR A 22 0.94 11.53 7.96
C TYR A 22 -0.30 12.43 8.11
N PRO A 23 -0.53 13.05 9.27
CA PRO A 23 -1.67 13.93 9.49
C PRO A 23 -1.67 15.10 8.50
N GLY A 24 -2.82 15.36 7.88
CA GLY A 24 -2.98 16.46 6.91
C GLY A 24 -2.45 16.18 5.51
N ALA A 25 -1.94 14.98 5.23
CA ALA A 25 -1.59 14.57 3.88
C ALA A 25 -2.83 14.56 2.96
N LYS A 26 -2.66 15.09 1.74
CA LYS A 26 -3.65 14.96 0.67
C LYS A 26 -3.21 13.84 -0.28
N PHE A 27 -4.09 12.86 -0.50
CA PHE A 27 -3.85 11.74 -1.39
C PHE A 27 -4.50 12.00 -2.74
N THR A 28 -3.73 11.83 -3.80
CA THR A 28 -4.20 12.02 -5.18
C THR A 28 -3.96 10.72 -5.96
N GLN A 29 -4.94 10.34 -6.79
CA GLN A 29 -4.80 9.22 -7.72
C GLN A 29 -4.20 9.65 -9.07
N GLN A 30 -4.13 10.96 -9.34
CA GLN A 30 -3.54 11.48 -10.58
C GLN A 30 -2.02 11.34 -10.59
N GLU A 31 -1.47 11.10 -11.78
CA GLU A 31 -0.06 11.27 -12.09
C GLU A 31 0.35 12.71 -11.79
N GLN A 32 1.10 12.93 -10.71
CA GLN A 32 1.65 14.25 -10.42
C GLN A 32 3.11 14.14 -9.98
N GLN A 33 3.95 14.84 -10.76
CA GLN A 33 5.37 15.15 -10.61
C GLN A 33 6.33 13.98 -10.31
N ASP A 34 7.34 13.84 -11.16
CA ASP A 34 8.43 12.84 -11.15
C ASP A 34 9.27 12.75 -9.85
N ASN A 35 8.88 13.42 -8.75
CA ASN A 35 9.61 13.42 -7.47
C ASN A 35 8.70 13.52 -6.23
N ALA A 36 7.39 13.28 -6.36
CA ALA A 36 6.49 13.32 -5.21
C ALA A 36 6.52 12.00 -4.41
N PRO A 37 6.41 12.03 -3.06
CA PRO A 37 6.28 10.82 -2.26
C PRO A 37 5.06 9.99 -2.67
N GLY A 38 5.29 8.70 -2.87
CA GLY A 38 4.33 7.72 -3.34
C GLY A 38 4.32 6.43 -2.52
N ALA A 39 3.16 5.79 -2.46
CA ALA A 39 2.98 4.46 -1.93
C ALA A 39 2.22 3.60 -2.94
N THR A 40 2.70 2.38 -3.17
CA THR A 40 2.00 1.34 -3.92
C THR A 40 1.71 0.18 -2.99
N VAL A 41 0.43 -0.19 -2.89
CA VAL A 41 -0.05 -1.33 -2.10
C VAL A 41 -0.59 -2.37 -3.06
N VAL A 42 -0.06 -3.58 -2.99
CA VAL A 42 -0.53 -4.73 -3.75
C VAL A 42 -0.98 -5.80 -2.78
N VAL A 43 -2.21 -6.27 -2.93
CA VAL A 43 -2.78 -7.36 -2.14
C VAL A 43 -3.24 -8.47 -3.08
N GLU A 44 -2.66 -9.66 -2.90
CA GLU A 44 -2.96 -10.84 -3.68
C GLU A 44 -3.56 -11.92 -2.76
N GLU A 45 -4.69 -12.48 -3.16
CA GLU A 45 -5.24 -13.66 -2.53
C GLU A 45 -4.50 -14.89 -3.07
N LEU A 46 -3.92 -15.69 -2.19
CA LEU A 46 -3.24 -16.93 -2.52
C LEU A 46 -4.15 -18.12 -2.23
N THR A 47 -3.86 -19.26 -2.82
CA THR A 47 -4.65 -20.49 -2.62
C THR A 47 -4.79 -20.90 -1.14
N TRP A 48 -3.83 -20.52 -0.28
CA TRP A 48 -3.81 -20.89 1.14
C TRP A 48 -3.50 -19.69 2.05
N GLY A 49 -3.79 -18.47 1.62
CA GLY A 49 -3.42 -17.29 2.39
C GLY A 49 -3.56 -15.99 1.62
N ALA A 50 -2.81 -14.98 2.06
CA ALA A 50 -2.72 -13.69 1.38
C ALA A 50 -1.28 -13.19 1.35
N ARG A 51 -0.94 -12.48 0.28
CA ARG A 51 0.30 -11.75 0.15
C ARG A 51 0.01 -10.27 0.02
N ALA A 52 0.70 -9.46 0.82
CA ALA A 52 0.66 -8.01 0.75
C ALA A 52 2.06 -7.48 0.49
N ALA A 53 2.19 -6.56 -0.47
CA ALA A 53 3.41 -5.83 -0.73
C ALA A 53 3.14 -4.33 -0.65
N VAL A 54 3.98 -3.61 0.10
CA VAL A 54 3.94 -2.15 0.18
C VAL A 54 5.26 -1.61 -0.31
N THR A 55 5.21 -0.76 -1.32
CA THR A 55 6.36 -0.03 -1.83
C THR A 55 6.20 1.45 -1.53
N LEU A 56 7.16 2.04 -0.81
CA LEU A 56 7.26 3.47 -0.58
C LEU A 56 8.38 4.05 -1.42
N GLU A 57 8.14 5.23 -1.99
CA GLU A 57 9.12 5.96 -2.77
C GLU A 57 9.03 7.47 -2.52
N ASP A 58 10.16 8.17 -2.57
CA ASP A 58 10.23 9.63 -2.35
C ASP A 58 11.13 10.36 -3.36
N GLY A 59 11.25 9.81 -4.58
CA GLY A 59 12.12 10.32 -5.66
C GLY A 59 13.61 10.02 -5.46
N LYS A 60 14.05 9.70 -4.23
CA LYS A 60 15.46 9.37 -3.92
C LYS A 60 15.62 7.96 -3.38
N ARG A 61 14.61 7.47 -2.67
CA ARG A 61 14.62 6.19 -1.98
C ARG A 61 13.41 5.40 -2.41
N LYS A 62 13.59 4.08 -2.49
CA LYS A 62 12.53 3.11 -2.72
C LYS A 62 12.72 1.97 -1.72
N VAL A 63 11.68 1.67 -0.97
CA VAL A 63 11.66 0.57 -0.01
C VAL A 63 10.43 -0.27 -0.27
N THR A 64 10.61 -1.59 -0.32
CA THR A 64 9.52 -2.54 -0.50
C THR A 64 9.52 -3.53 0.64
N GLU A 65 8.39 -3.63 1.33
CA GLU A 65 8.12 -4.65 2.33
C GLU A 65 7.07 -5.61 1.82
N VAL A 66 7.29 -6.90 2.03
CA VAL A 66 6.41 -7.98 1.58
C VAL A 66 6.10 -8.87 2.76
N VAL A 67 4.81 -9.10 3.00
CA VAL A 67 4.31 -10.01 4.02
C VAL A 67 3.43 -11.04 3.33
N GLU A 68 3.71 -12.30 3.60
CA GLU A 68 2.86 -13.42 3.21
C GLU A 68 2.35 -14.08 4.47
N GLN A 69 1.03 -14.26 4.55
CA GLN A 69 0.38 -14.94 5.65
C GLN A 69 -0.36 -16.15 5.08
N ASN A 70 0.10 -17.34 5.47
CA ASN A 70 -0.61 -18.57 5.22
C ASN A 70 -1.70 -18.75 6.28
N ASN A 71 -2.88 -19.19 5.85
CA ASN A 71 -3.92 -19.66 6.75
C ASN A 71 -3.43 -20.96 7.38
N VAL A 72 -2.80 -20.86 8.55
CA VAL A 72 -2.57 -22.03 9.39
C VAL A 72 -3.93 -22.43 9.92
N GLU A 73 -4.45 -23.57 9.46
CA GLU A 73 -5.76 -24.12 9.77
C GLU A 73 -6.16 -23.91 11.24
N GLY A 74 -7.23 -23.15 11.45
CA GLY A 74 -8.00 -23.21 12.69
C GLY A 74 -8.93 -24.41 12.62
N TYR A 75 -8.66 -25.43 13.44
CA TYR A 75 -9.63 -26.48 13.82
C TYR A 75 -10.83 -25.89 14.56
#